data_AF-A0A6A4HS75-F1
#
_entry.id   AF-A0A6A4HS75-F1
#
_cell.length_a   1.000
_cell.length_b   1.000
_cell.length_c   1.000
_cell.angle_alpha   90.00
_cell.angle_beta   90.00
_cell.angle_gamma   90.00
#
_symmetry.space_group_name_H-M   'P 1'
#
loop_
_entity.id
_entity.type
_entity.pdbx_description
1 polymer ?
#
loop_
_entity_poly.entity_id
_entity_poly.type
_entity_poly.pdbx_seq_one_letter_code
_entity_poly.pdbx_strand_id
1 'polypeptide(L)' 'LPVHEGKILYTGCVDPHLIYGSEVGIDASKALIDQVINVQLAFFRRLLGLSKTSIRVAIYTETGIIPLQFRWLNL' A
#
# COMPACT_ATOMS: atom_id res chain seq x y z
N LEU A 1 17.26 1.08 2.47
CA LEU A 1 16.73 0.55 3.75
C LEU A 1 16.51 -0.94 3.54
N PRO A 2 16.92 -1.83 4.44
CA PRO A 2 16.60 -3.24 4.29
C PRO A 2 15.08 -3.45 4.42
N VAL A 3 14.58 -4.55 3.83
CA VAL A 3 13.15 -4.75 3.62
C VAL A 3 12.38 -4.81 4.94
N HIS A 4 12.97 -5.41 5.97
CA HIS A 4 12.35 -5.56 7.28
C HIS A 4 12.08 -4.19 7.95
N GLU A 5 13.09 -3.33 8.01
CA GLU A 5 12.97 -1.97 8.56
C GLU A 5 12.04 -1.11 7.71
N GLY A 6 12.04 -1.30 6.39
CA GLY A 6 11.10 -0.61 5.50
C GLY A 6 9.65 -0.99 5.76
N LYS A 7 9.38 -2.25 6.10
CA LYS A 7 8.05 -2.68 6.53
C LYS A 7 7.66 -2.07 7.87
N ILE A 8 8.57 -1.98 8.84
CA ILE A 8 8.31 -1.31 10.12
C ILE A 8 7.93 0.17 9.88
N LEU A 9 8.71 0.86 9.04
CA LEU A 9 8.44 2.25 8.69
C LEU A 9 7.10 2.40 7.97
N TYR A 10 6.79 1.50 7.03
CA TYR A 10 5.50 1.48 6.34
C TYR A 10 4.35 1.35 7.34
N THR A 11 4.38 0.33 8.19
CA THR A 11 3.31 0.03 9.14
C THR A 11 3.14 1.14 10.18
N GLY A 12 4.23 1.77 10.61
CA GLY A 12 4.20 2.81 11.64
C GLY A 12 3.86 4.21 11.10
N CYS A 13 4.24 4.53 9.87
CA CYS A 13 4.23 5.92 9.38
C CYS A 13 3.41 6.14 8.10
N VAL A 14 3.08 5.09 7.36
CA VAL A 14 2.38 5.22 6.07
C VAL A 14 1.01 4.56 6.14
N ASP A 15 0.98 3.29 6.56
CA ASP A 15 -0.22 2.47 6.64
C ASP A 15 -1.36 3.13 7.45
N PRO A 16 -1.12 3.79 8.61
CA PRO A 16 -2.20 4.42 9.37
C PRO A 16 -2.91 5.53 8.59
N HIS A 17 -2.16 6.31 7.80
CA HIS A 17 -2.74 7.36 6.96
C HIS A 17 -3.55 6.77 5.80
N LEU A 18 -3.09 5.66 5.22
CA LEU A 18 -3.80 4.99 4.14
C LEU A 18 -5.06 4.27 4.64
N ILE A 19 -5.03 3.66 5.84
CA ILE A 19 -6.22 3.07 6.46
C ILE A 19 -7.25 4.14 6.78
N TYR A 20 -6.85 5.26 7.40
CA TYR A 20 -7.79 6.35 7.70
C TYR A 20 -8.51 6.88 6.46
N GLY A 21 -7.83 6.85 5.31
CA GLY A 21 -8.44 7.17 4.02
C GLY A 21 -9.65 6.29 3.64
N SER A 22 -9.82 5.10 4.23
CA SER A 22 -10.99 4.24 3.98
C SER A 22 -12.26 4.78 4.62
N GLU A 23 -12.16 5.42 5.80
CA GLU A 23 -13.32 5.98 6.51
C GLU A 23 -13.93 7.16 5.75
N VAL A 24 -13.06 7.96 5.11
CA VAL A 24 -13.47 9.09 4.25
C VAL A 24 -13.83 8.61 2.83
N GLY A 25 -13.35 7.43 2.46
CA GLY A 25 -13.41 6.87 1.11
C GLY A 25 -14.71 6.15 0.74
N ILE A 26 -15.68 6.03 1.64
CA ILE A 26 -16.92 5.25 1.42
C ILE A 26 -17.74 5.78 0.22
N ASP A 27 -17.65 7.07 -0.08
CA ASP A 27 -18.26 7.72 -1.27
C ASP A 27 -17.21 8.18 -2.30
N ALA A 28 -15.96 7.72 -2.17
CA ALA A 28 -14.89 8.14 -3.05
C ALA A 28 -14.94 7.41 -4.40
N SER A 29 -14.78 8.18 -5.48
CA SER A 29 -14.66 7.61 -6.82
C SER A 29 -13.48 6.63 -6.89
N LYS A 30 -13.59 5.64 -7.78
CA LYS A 30 -12.51 4.67 -8.04
C LYS A 30 -11.15 5.35 -8.31
N ALA A 31 -11.14 6.51 -8.94
CA ALA A 31 -9.93 7.27 -9.22
C ALA A 31 -9.20 7.70 -7.93
N LEU A 32 -9.94 8.14 -6.90
CA LEU A 32 -9.37 8.51 -5.60
C LEU A 32 -8.82 7.27 -4.88
N ILE A 33 -9.54 6.16 -4.91
CA ILE A 33 -9.10 4.89 -4.34
C ILE A 33 -7.79 4.42 -5.01
N ASP A 34 -7.71 4.51 -6.34
CA ASP A 34 -6.51 4.17 -7.10
C ASP A 34 -5.30 5.03 -6.70
N GLN A 35 -5.49 6.31 -6.37
CA GLN A 35 -4.40 7.16 -5.87
C GLN A 35 -3.85 6.67 -4.53
N VAL A 36 -4.70 6.29 -3.58
CA VAL A 36 -4.28 5.79 -2.27
C VAL A 36 -3.51 4.47 -2.41
N ILE A 37 -4.00 3.56 -3.25
CA ILE A 37 -3.32 2.29 -3.52
C ILE A 37 -1.96 2.53 -4.22
N ASN A 38 -1.89 3.53 -5.11
CA ASN A 38 -0.63 3.88 -5.77
C ASN A 38 0.44 4.36 -4.78
N VAL A 39 0.06 4.98 -3.65
CA VAL A 39 1.02 5.32 -2.59
C VAL A 39 1.64 4.06 -1.98
N GLN A 40 0.82 3.06 -1.62
CA GLN A 40 1.31 1.78 -1.10
C GLN A 40 2.28 1.11 -2.09
N LEU A 41 1.87 1.01 -3.36
CA LEU A 41 2.71 0.41 -4.40
C LEU A 41 4.02 1.16 -4.60
N ALA A 42 3.97 2.50 -4.65
CA ALA A 42 5.15 3.32 -4.86
C ALA A 42 6.15 3.16 -3.71
N PHE A 43 5.66 3.10 -2.46
CA PHE A 43 6.50 2.85 -1.29
C PHE A 43 7.25 1.52 -1.43
N PHE A 44 6.54 0.42 -1.67
CA PHE A 44 7.17 -0.90 -1.74
C PHE A 44 8.02 -1.11 -2.98
N ARG A 45 7.66 -0.53 -4.13
CA ARG A 45 8.53 -0.55 -5.31
C ARG A 45 9.85 0.14 -5.03
N ARG A 46 9.82 1.29 -4.34
CA ARG A 46 11.04 1.98 -3.92
C ARG A 46 11.84 1.17 -2.91
N LEU A 47 11.17 0.51 -1.96
CA LEU A 47 11.83 -0.33 -0.96
C LEU A 47 12.53 -1.55 -1.60
N LEU A 48 11.88 -2.18 -2.57
CA LEU A 48 12.36 -3.41 -3.23
C LEU A 48 13.22 -3.13 -4.49
N GLY A 49 13.41 -1.87 -4.89
CA GLY A 49 14.13 -1.53 -6.12
C GLY A 49 13.41 -1.94 -7.41
N LEU A 50 12.09 -2.01 -7.40
CA LEU A 50 11.29 -2.47 -8.54
C LEU A 50 10.86 -1.33 -9.46
N SER A 51 10.77 -1.63 -10.76
CA SER A 51 10.21 -0.72 -11.77
C SER A 51 8.72 -0.43 -11.52
N LYS A 52 8.23 0.70 -12.04
CA LYS A 52 6.78 1.03 -12.09
C LYS A 52 5.97 -0.02 -12.86
N THR A 53 6.60 -0.73 -13.80
CA THR A 53 5.99 -1.81 -14.59
C THR A 53 6.02 -3.17 -13.90
N SER A 54 6.58 -3.26 -12.68
CA SER A 54 6.61 -4.52 -11.94
C SER A 54 5.20 -5.03 -11.63
N ILE A 55 5.06 -6.36 -11.71
CA ILE A 55 3.82 -7.07 -11.38
C ILE A 55 3.48 -6.81 -9.91
N ARG A 56 2.24 -6.40 -9.64
CA ARG A 56 1.77 -6.02 -8.29
C ARG A 56 1.83 -7.21 -7.32
N VAL A 57 1.51 -8.41 -7.79
CA VAL A 57 1.56 -9.64 -6.97
C VAL A 57 2.91 -9.85 -6.31
N ALA A 58 4.01 -9.64 -7.05
CA ALA A 58 5.36 -9.80 -6.52
C ALA A 58 5.62 -8.88 -5.31
N ILE A 59 5.06 -7.67 -5.31
CA ILE A 59 5.20 -6.74 -4.18
C ILE A 59 4.60 -7.34 -2.90
N TYR A 60 3.40 -7.91 -3.00
CA TYR A 60 2.68 -8.43 -1.83
C TYR A 60 3.24 -9.76 -1.36
N THR A 61 3.65 -10.65 -2.27
CA THR A 61 4.25 -11.94 -1.91
C THR A 61 5.60 -11.76 -1.20
N GLU A 62 6.44 -10.84 -1.69
CA GLU A 62 7.76 -10.58 -1.11
C GLU A 62 7.68 -9.82 0.22
N THR A 63 6.69 -8.94 0.38
CA THR A 63 6.55 -8.14 1.61
C THR A 63 5.68 -8.80 2.66
N GLY A 64 4.80 -9.72 2.28
CA GLY A 64 3.77 -10.28 3.16
C GLY A 64 2.71 -9.26 3.61
N ILE A 65 2.65 -8.09 2.97
CA ILE A 65 1.68 -7.04 3.29
C ILE A 65 0.40 -7.28 2.49
N ILE A 66 -0.75 -7.24 3.16
CA ILE A 66 -2.06 -7.38 2.52
C ILE A 66 -2.38 -6.10 1.72
N PRO A 67 -2.87 -6.20 0.48
CA PRO A 67 -3.29 -5.03 -0.29
C PRO A 67 -4.39 -4.22 0.43
N LEU A 68 -4.30 -2.89 0.40
CA LEU A 68 -5.27 -1.99 1.05
C LEU A 68 -6.72 -2.27 0.66
N GLN A 69 -6.96 -2.59 -0.61
CA GLN A 69 -8.29 -2.89 -1.15
C GLN A 69 -9.03 -3.98 -0.37
N PHE A 70 -8.33 -5.04 0.05
CA PHE A 70 -8.94 -6.13 0.80
C PHE A 70 -9.08 -5.82 2.29
N ARG A 71 -8.25 -4.92 2.81
CA ARG A 71 -8.32 -4.50 4.21
C ARG A 71 -9.49 -3.56 4.43
N TRP A 72 -9.76 -2.65 3.50
CA TRP A 72 -10.90 -1.74 3.57
C TRP A 72 -12.26 -2.43 3.48
N LEU A 73 -12.35 -3.56 2.78
CA LEU A 73 -13.60 -4.35 2.74
C LEU A 73 -13.94 -5.02 4.08
N ASN A 74 -12.95 -5.14 4.99
CA ASN A 74 -13.09 -5.82 6.27
C ASN A 74 -13.12 -4.84 7.47
N LEU A 75 -13.14 -3.52 7.22
CA LEU A 75 -13.22 -2.45 8.22
C LEU A 75 -14.61 -1.83 8.18
#